data_AF-A0A7C3CZM1-F1
#
_entry.id   AF-A0A7C3CZM1-F1
#
_cell.length_a   1.000
_cell.length_b   1.000
_cell.length_c   1.000
_cell.angle_alpha   90.00
_cell.angle_beta   90.00
_cell.angle_gamma   90.00
#
_symmetry.space_group_name_H-M   'P 1'
#
loop_
_entity.id
_entity.type
_entity.pdbx_description
1 polymer ?
#
loop_
_entity_poly.entity_id
_entity_poly.type
_entity_poly.pdbx_seq_one_letter_code
_entity_poly.pdbx_strand_id
1 'polypeptide(L)'
;MSMTVCVTPAELSYYRQKLQCNFEQVDSVFQGCMENAITLLSEQGIEDYLEGASLVTMIGRGFDPVLSYLEEMPEVASRLGEAMLSVVSQAVWKMSRTPNGKAIPVFLNTIGEVARRLGNADSVCYYIDLLFDMMDKTSKSIHGVHQSYPSPGLSDLLANMPYLIQQLSLSGLKNWIAYGVRNYNNHPERQKDYFTLQSADSRAVLQRERHGTLFMDNERKLDMYMRAFWTDDKAKPSYLVPYSEAFDELRKPQPYYDNLGLRIPDVFDDKNGIPGIDRYRITLAHMAGHQAWSVP
;
A
#
# COMPACT_ATOMS: atom_id res chain seq x y z
N MET A 1 3.68 25.39 -15.27
CA MET A 1 2.66 25.25 -16.33
C MET A 1 2.61 23.78 -16.67
N SER A 2 1.59 23.05 -16.23
CA SER A 2 1.40 21.66 -16.65
C SER A 2 0.96 21.72 -18.11
N MET A 3 1.76 21.19 -19.03
CA MET A 3 1.25 20.92 -20.37
C MET A 3 0.15 19.87 -20.19
N THR A 4 -1.08 20.19 -20.58
CA THR A 4 -2.13 19.18 -20.66
C THR A 4 -1.68 18.19 -21.72
N VAL A 5 -1.31 16.98 -21.30
CA VAL A 5 -1.05 15.88 -22.23
C VAL A 5 -2.37 15.57 -22.91
N CYS A 6 -2.45 15.79 -24.21
CA CYS A 6 -3.62 15.43 -25.01
C CYS A 6 -3.26 14.24 -25.87
N VAL A 7 -3.94 13.11 -25.66
CA VAL A 7 -3.74 11.90 -26.45
C VAL A 7 -4.47 12.05 -27.78
N THR A 8 -3.78 11.88 -28.90
CA THR A 8 -4.43 11.96 -30.21
C THR A 8 -5.39 10.78 -30.42
N PRO A 9 -6.43 10.90 -31.26
CA PRO A 9 -7.34 9.79 -31.55
C PRO A 9 -6.64 8.53 -32.08
N ALA A 10 -5.53 8.70 -32.81
CA ALA A 10 -4.73 7.60 -33.34
C ALA A 10 -3.98 6.85 -32.22
N GLU A 11 -3.34 7.58 -31.30
CA GLU A 11 -2.67 7.00 -30.13
C GLU A 11 -3.68 6.35 -29.18
N LEU A 12 -4.83 6.99 -28.96
CA LEU A 12 -5.88 6.42 -28.11
C LEU A 12 -6.39 5.09 -28.67
N SER A 13 -6.60 5.01 -29.99
CA SER A 13 -6.96 3.76 -30.67
C SER A 13 -5.86 2.70 -30.55
N TYR A 14 -4.59 3.10 -30.66
CA TYR A 14 -3.45 2.20 -30.48
C TYR A 14 -3.41 1.60 -29.06
N TYR A 15 -3.50 2.43 -28.02
CA TYR A 15 -3.53 1.96 -26.63
C TYR A 15 -4.77 1.12 -26.33
N ARG A 16 -5.94 1.50 -26.88
CA ARG A 16 -7.19 0.77 -26.69
C ARG A 16 -7.14 -0.65 -27.23
N GLN A 17 -6.39 -0.89 -28.32
CA GLN A 17 -6.17 -2.21 -28.90
C GLN A 17 -5.31 -3.13 -28.01
N LYS A 18 -4.46 -2.55 -27.14
CA LYS A 18 -3.65 -3.32 -26.20
C LYS A 18 -4.42 -3.76 -24.96
N LEU A 19 -5.47 -3.02 -24.60
CA LEU A 19 -6.34 -3.36 -23.48
C LEU A 19 -7.32 -4.48 -23.87
N GLN A 20 -7.17 -5.66 -23.27
CA GLN A 20 -8.07 -6.80 -23.47
C GLN A 20 -9.37 -6.65 -22.66
N CYS A 21 -10.14 -5.59 -22.95
CA CYS A 21 -11.40 -5.27 -22.29
C CYS A 21 -12.47 -4.84 -23.28
N ASN A 22 -13.68 -5.38 -23.12
CA ASN A 22 -14.84 -5.13 -23.99
C ASN A 22 -16.00 -4.44 -23.24
N PHE A 23 -15.77 -3.95 -22.02
CA PHE A 23 -16.79 -3.23 -21.26
C PHE A 23 -16.92 -1.79 -21.78
N GLU A 24 -18.10 -1.42 -22.28
CA GLU A 24 -18.40 -0.06 -22.79
C GLU A 24 -18.18 1.02 -21.72
N GLN A 25 -18.35 0.68 -20.44
CA GLN A 25 -18.09 1.59 -19.32
C GLN A 25 -16.64 2.05 -19.24
N VAL A 26 -15.69 1.26 -19.75
CA VAL A 26 -14.28 1.64 -19.78
C VAL A 26 -14.02 2.69 -20.85
N ASP A 27 -14.73 2.63 -21.98
CA ASP A 27 -14.49 3.52 -23.12
C ASP A 27 -14.75 4.99 -22.77
N SER A 28 -15.69 5.28 -21.85
CA SER A 28 -16.01 6.65 -21.43
C SER A 28 -14.94 7.30 -20.56
N VAL A 29 -14.13 6.51 -19.84
CA VAL A 29 -13.06 7.01 -18.96
C VAL A 29 -11.66 6.79 -19.51
N PHE A 30 -11.52 5.94 -20.54
CA PHE A 30 -10.23 5.47 -21.03
C PHE A 30 -9.30 6.60 -21.47
N GLN A 31 -9.84 7.62 -22.16
CA GLN A 31 -9.03 8.78 -22.57
C GLN A 31 -8.39 9.47 -21.36
N GLY A 32 -9.17 9.79 -20.32
CA GLY A 32 -8.65 10.45 -19.12
C GLY A 32 -7.64 9.59 -18.37
N CYS A 33 -7.88 8.27 -18.30
CA CYS A 33 -6.93 7.33 -17.69
C CYS A 33 -5.60 7.29 -18.47
N MET A 34 -5.64 7.31 -19.80
CA MET A 34 -4.44 7.33 -20.63
C MET A 34 -3.67 8.65 -20.56
N GLU A 35 -4.36 9.78 -20.55
CA GLU A 35 -3.73 11.10 -20.35
C GLU A 35 -2.99 11.16 -19.01
N ASN A 36 -3.60 10.62 -17.95
CA ASN A 36 -2.95 10.49 -16.65
C ASN A 36 -1.73 9.54 -16.69
N ALA A 37 -1.91 8.34 -17.26
CA ALA A 37 -0.85 7.33 -17.35
C ALA A 37 0.37 7.86 -18.13
N ILE A 38 0.17 8.52 -19.27
CA ILE A 38 1.27 9.09 -20.08
C ILE A 38 1.99 10.23 -19.36
N THR A 39 1.29 10.97 -18.50
CA THR A 39 1.90 12.03 -17.69
C THR A 39 2.82 11.45 -16.61
N LEU A 40 2.50 10.26 -16.10
CA LEU A 40 3.10 9.71 -14.87
C LEU A 40 4.08 8.55 -15.12
N LEU A 41 3.94 7.83 -16.23
CA LEU A 41 4.63 6.58 -16.50
C LEU A 41 5.57 6.70 -17.70
N SER A 42 6.60 5.87 -17.69
CA SER A 42 7.46 5.63 -18.83
C SER A 42 6.71 4.87 -19.95
N GLU A 43 7.29 4.80 -21.14
CA GLU A 43 6.75 4.00 -22.24
C GLU A 43 6.55 2.54 -21.83
N GLN A 44 7.52 1.94 -21.12
CA GLN A 44 7.40 0.58 -20.59
C GLN A 44 6.32 0.50 -19.50
N GLY A 45 6.24 1.51 -18.63
CA GLY A 45 5.21 1.59 -17.60
C GLY A 45 3.79 1.63 -18.18
N ILE A 46 3.58 2.26 -19.33
CA ILE A 46 2.29 2.26 -20.03
C ILE A 46 1.94 0.84 -20.54
N GLU A 47 2.92 0.10 -21.08
CA GLU A 47 2.72 -1.30 -21.49
C GLU A 47 2.35 -2.17 -20.29
N ASP A 48 3.11 -2.10 -19.21
CA ASP A 48 2.88 -2.88 -17.98
C ASP A 48 1.53 -2.52 -17.33
N TYR A 49 1.12 -1.25 -17.43
CA TYR A 49 -0.17 -0.76 -16.96
C TYR A 49 -1.34 -1.37 -17.74
N LEU A 50 -1.27 -1.36 -19.08
CA LEU A 50 -2.32 -1.93 -19.93
C LEU A 50 -2.34 -3.47 -19.87
N GLU A 51 -1.18 -4.11 -19.72
CA GLU A 51 -1.08 -5.55 -19.46
C GLU A 51 -1.73 -5.91 -18.12
N GLY A 52 -1.42 -5.16 -17.06
CA GLY A 52 -2.02 -5.34 -15.74
C GLY A 52 -3.55 -5.16 -15.76
N ALA A 53 -4.06 -4.12 -16.43
CA ALA A 53 -5.51 -3.91 -16.59
C ALA A 53 -6.18 -5.03 -17.40
N SER A 54 -5.49 -5.55 -18.42
CA SER A 54 -5.94 -6.73 -19.19
C SER A 54 -6.00 -7.97 -18.31
N LEU A 55 -4.99 -8.19 -17.45
CA LEU A 55 -4.98 -9.29 -16.49
C LEU A 55 -6.14 -9.19 -15.50
N VAL A 56 -6.42 -7.99 -14.97
CA VAL A 56 -7.59 -7.74 -14.12
C VAL A 56 -8.89 -8.00 -14.88
N THR A 57 -8.97 -7.71 -16.18
CA THR A 57 -10.17 -8.00 -16.97
C THR A 57 -10.42 -9.51 -17.12
N MET A 58 -9.36 -10.28 -17.34
CA MET A 58 -9.44 -11.73 -17.57
C MET A 58 -9.96 -12.54 -16.37
N ILE A 59 -9.99 -11.97 -15.17
CA ILE A 59 -10.53 -12.66 -13.98
C ILE A 59 -12.07 -12.79 -14.00
N GLY A 60 -12.76 -12.08 -14.91
CA GLY A 60 -14.22 -12.21 -15.11
C GLY A 60 -15.07 -11.68 -13.95
N ARG A 61 -14.67 -10.57 -13.31
CA ARG A 61 -15.34 -9.98 -12.13
C ARG A 61 -16.10 -8.67 -12.41
N GLY A 62 -16.48 -8.45 -13.67
CA GLY A 62 -17.17 -7.23 -14.11
C GLY A 62 -16.19 -6.08 -14.42
N PHE A 63 -16.74 -4.91 -14.72
CA PHE A 63 -15.96 -3.75 -15.17
C PHE A 63 -15.33 -2.96 -14.01
N ASP A 64 -15.93 -2.99 -12.82
CA ASP A 64 -15.54 -2.19 -11.65
C ASP A 64 -14.06 -2.40 -11.22
N PRO A 65 -13.53 -3.64 -11.10
CA PRO A 65 -12.10 -3.85 -10.86
C PRO A 65 -11.18 -3.24 -11.91
N VAL A 66 -11.58 -3.30 -13.18
CA VAL A 66 -10.77 -2.78 -14.29
C VAL A 66 -10.72 -1.26 -14.22
N LEU A 67 -11.86 -0.61 -13.97
CA LEU A 67 -11.92 0.84 -13.75
C LEU A 67 -11.05 1.27 -12.57
N SER A 68 -11.21 0.62 -11.41
CA SER A 68 -10.42 0.92 -10.22
C SER A 68 -8.91 0.82 -10.49
N TYR A 69 -8.49 -0.21 -11.24
CA TYR A 69 -7.10 -0.38 -11.62
C TYR A 69 -6.62 0.73 -12.56
N LEU A 70 -7.41 1.08 -13.60
CA LEU A 70 -7.05 2.12 -14.56
C LEU A 70 -6.94 3.50 -13.88
N GLU A 71 -7.81 3.79 -12.92
CA GLU A 71 -7.85 5.08 -12.24
C GLU A 71 -6.69 5.24 -11.23
N GLU A 72 -6.44 4.24 -10.39
CA GLU A 72 -5.53 4.39 -9.24
C GLU A 72 -4.06 4.08 -9.57
N MET A 73 -3.81 3.13 -10.47
CA MET A 73 -2.48 2.53 -10.60
C MET A 73 -1.38 3.45 -11.16
N PRO A 74 -1.66 4.40 -12.07
CA PRO A 74 -0.64 5.37 -12.49
C PRO A 74 -0.07 6.20 -11.34
N GLU A 75 -0.92 6.62 -10.39
CA GLU A 75 -0.47 7.35 -9.20
C GLU A 75 0.34 6.47 -8.24
N VAL A 76 -0.12 5.23 -8.02
CA VAL A 76 0.61 4.25 -7.20
C VAL A 76 2.00 3.99 -7.78
N ALA A 77 2.09 3.78 -9.08
CA ALA A 77 3.33 3.49 -9.80
C ALA A 77 4.29 4.69 -9.82
N SER A 78 3.80 5.90 -10.08
CA SER A 78 4.66 7.10 -10.06
C SER A 78 5.27 7.38 -8.68
N ARG A 79 4.54 7.04 -7.60
CA ARG A 79 5.00 7.25 -6.23
C ARG A 79 5.95 6.16 -5.74
N LEU A 80 5.62 4.90 -6.01
CA LEU A 80 6.28 3.74 -5.39
C LEU A 80 7.21 2.98 -6.34
N GLY A 81 7.15 3.30 -7.63
CA GLY A 81 7.87 2.61 -8.71
C GLY A 81 6.93 1.82 -9.62
N GLU A 82 7.24 1.81 -10.92
CA GLU A 82 6.40 1.18 -11.96
C GLU A 82 6.21 -0.33 -11.78
N ALA A 83 7.13 -1.01 -11.09
CA ALA A 83 6.98 -2.41 -10.73
C ALA A 83 5.69 -2.72 -9.95
N MET A 84 5.10 -1.72 -9.27
CA MET A 84 3.84 -1.87 -8.55
C MET A 84 2.65 -2.21 -9.44
N LEU A 85 2.69 -1.85 -10.74
CA LEU A 85 1.67 -2.23 -11.72
C LEU A 85 1.55 -3.77 -11.80
N SER A 86 2.69 -4.44 -11.98
CA SER A 86 2.75 -5.90 -12.01
C SER A 86 2.44 -6.51 -10.65
N VAL A 87 2.97 -5.96 -9.56
CA VAL A 87 2.71 -6.49 -8.20
C VAL A 87 1.21 -6.54 -7.88
N VAL A 88 0.48 -5.45 -8.13
CA VAL A 88 -0.96 -5.38 -7.82
C VAL A 88 -1.79 -6.25 -8.76
N SER A 89 -1.54 -6.20 -10.07
CA SER A 89 -2.27 -7.03 -11.03
C SER A 89 -2.03 -8.53 -10.80
N GLN A 90 -0.81 -8.94 -10.45
CA GLN A 90 -0.50 -10.32 -10.08
C GLN A 90 -1.14 -10.72 -8.74
N ALA A 91 -1.23 -9.81 -7.76
CA ALA A 91 -1.98 -10.05 -6.53
C ALA A 91 -3.47 -10.30 -6.81
N VAL A 92 -4.09 -9.50 -7.69
CA VAL A 92 -5.47 -9.69 -8.14
C VAL A 92 -5.65 -11.06 -8.82
N TRP A 93 -4.75 -11.39 -9.75
CA TRP A 93 -4.74 -12.69 -10.43
C TRP A 93 -4.64 -13.86 -9.44
N LYS A 94 -3.68 -13.82 -8.52
CA LYS A 94 -3.52 -14.83 -7.47
C LYS A 94 -4.79 -14.95 -6.60
N MET A 95 -5.34 -13.82 -6.13
CA MET A 95 -6.55 -13.79 -5.30
C MET A 95 -7.76 -14.38 -6.04
N SER A 96 -7.89 -14.13 -7.34
CA SER A 96 -8.98 -14.64 -8.19
C SER A 96 -9.05 -16.16 -8.26
N ARG A 97 -7.90 -16.84 -8.05
CA ARG A 97 -7.75 -18.30 -8.07
C ARG A 97 -8.02 -18.94 -6.70
N THR A 98 -8.48 -18.14 -5.75
CA THR A 98 -8.96 -18.60 -4.45
C THR A 98 -10.47 -18.38 -4.33
N PRO A 99 -11.15 -18.94 -3.33
CA PRO A 99 -12.54 -18.61 -3.04
C PRO A 99 -12.79 -17.12 -2.73
N ASN A 100 -11.73 -16.33 -2.47
CA ASN A 100 -11.78 -14.95 -2.03
C ASN A 100 -11.94 -13.92 -3.16
N GLY A 101 -12.14 -14.35 -4.42
CA GLY A 101 -12.22 -13.42 -5.57
C GLY A 101 -13.33 -12.35 -5.48
N LYS A 102 -14.31 -12.48 -4.56
CA LYS A 102 -15.31 -11.43 -4.28
C LYS A 102 -14.73 -10.22 -3.53
N ALA A 103 -13.55 -10.34 -2.93
CA ALA A 103 -12.89 -9.26 -2.20
C ALA A 103 -12.06 -8.33 -3.11
N ILE A 104 -11.79 -8.76 -4.35
CA ILE A 104 -10.96 -8.04 -5.33
C ILE A 104 -11.43 -6.59 -5.57
N PRO A 105 -12.74 -6.30 -5.75
CA PRO A 105 -13.18 -4.92 -5.95
C PRO A 105 -12.80 -4.01 -4.76
N VAL A 106 -13.01 -4.47 -3.52
CA VAL A 106 -12.68 -3.69 -2.31
C VAL A 106 -11.16 -3.54 -2.15
N PHE A 107 -10.38 -4.57 -2.51
CA PHE A 107 -8.92 -4.49 -2.52
C PHE A 107 -8.42 -3.39 -3.47
N LEU A 108 -8.90 -3.37 -4.72
CA LEU A 108 -8.49 -2.36 -5.70
C LEU A 108 -8.97 -0.95 -5.31
N ASN A 109 -10.19 -0.81 -4.82
CA ASN A 109 -10.71 0.47 -4.33
C ASN A 109 -9.92 1.06 -3.16
N THR A 110 -9.12 0.25 -2.44
CA THR A 110 -8.36 0.71 -1.28
C THR A 110 -6.86 0.83 -1.53
N ILE A 111 -6.35 0.32 -2.66
CA ILE A 111 -4.91 0.21 -2.90
C ILE A 111 -4.22 1.58 -3.00
N GLY A 112 -4.88 2.59 -3.58
CA GLY A 112 -4.32 3.95 -3.67
C GLY A 112 -4.10 4.61 -2.31
N GLU A 113 -5.09 4.53 -1.41
CA GLU A 113 -4.95 5.01 -0.03
C GLU A 113 -3.87 4.23 0.73
N VAL A 114 -3.84 2.91 0.58
CA VAL A 114 -2.80 2.07 1.20
C VAL A 114 -1.41 2.44 0.71
N ALA A 115 -1.23 2.57 -0.61
CA ALA A 115 0.04 2.94 -1.22
C ALA A 115 0.55 4.29 -0.71
N ARG A 116 -0.34 5.29 -0.64
CA ARG A 116 0.01 6.62 -0.14
C ARG A 116 0.33 6.61 1.35
N ARG A 117 -0.36 5.81 2.15
CA ARG A 117 -0.12 5.72 3.60
C ARG A 117 1.09 4.89 3.96
N LEU A 118 1.40 3.83 3.23
CA LEU A 118 2.60 3.03 3.50
C LEU A 118 3.86 3.69 2.94
N GLY A 119 3.74 4.47 1.87
CA GLY A 119 4.79 5.39 1.40
C GLY A 119 6.02 4.75 0.76
N ASN A 120 6.07 3.42 0.66
CA ASN A 120 7.13 2.67 -0.03
C ASN A 120 6.61 1.32 -0.56
N ALA A 121 7.23 0.82 -1.65
CA ALA A 121 6.83 -0.42 -2.31
C ALA A 121 6.92 -1.64 -1.40
N ASP A 122 8.01 -1.80 -0.63
CA ASP A 122 8.22 -2.96 0.24
C ASP A 122 7.09 -3.11 1.26
N SER A 123 6.65 -2.00 1.85
CA SER A 123 5.55 -1.99 2.82
C SER A 123 4.21 -2.36 2.18
N VAL A 124 3.95 -1.94 0.94
CA VAL A 124 2.74 -2.36 0.21
C VAL A 124 2.81 -3.85 -0.13
N CYS A 125 3.96 -4.37 -0.56
CA CYS A 125 4.17 -5.80 -0.78
C CYS A 125 3.91 -6.60 0.51
N TYR A 126 4.45 -6.14 1.64
CA TYR A 126 4.21 -6.78 2.93
C TYR A 126 2.74 -6.74 3.34
N TYR A 127 2.06 -5.63 3.11
CA TYR A 127 0.62 -5.53 3.32
C TYR A 127 -0.15 -6.57 2.48
N ILE A 128 0.20 -6.72 1.20
CA ILE A 128 -0.39 -7.74 0.33
C ILE A 128 -0.11 -9.13 0.89
N ASP A 129 1.11 -9.42 1.33
CA ASP A 129 1.47 -10.70 1.95
C ASP A 129 0.68 -10.97 3.24
N LEU A 130 0.41 -9.96 4.08
CA LEU A 130 -0.46 -10.09 5.25
C LEU A 130 -1.89 -10.48 4.87
N LEU A 131 -2.43 -9.93 3.78
CA LEU A 131 -3.75 -10.31 3.28
C LEU A 131 -3.74 -11.77 2.80
N PHE A 132 -2.71 -12.20 2.08
CA PHE A 132 -2.57 -13.60 1.64
C PHE A 132 -2.42 -14.56 2.82
N ASP A 133 -1.60 -14.23 3.82
CA ASP A 133 -1.46 -15.02 5.04
C ASP A 133 -2.79 -15.14 5.81
N MET A 134 -3.54 -14.05 5.92
CA MET A 134 -4.89 -14.08 6.50
C MET A 134 -5.81 -14.99 5.69
N MET A 135 -5.85 -14.83 4.37
CA MET A 135 -6.68 -15.66 3.48
C MET A 135 -6.36 -17.14 3.67
N ASP A 136 -5.09 -17.51 3.70
CA ASP A 136 -4.66 -18.90 3.83
C ASP A 136 -5.00 -19.50 5.18
N LYS A 137 -4.91 -18.72 6.26
CA LYS A 137 -5.24 -19.17 7.62
C LYS A 137 -6.73 -19.31 7.90
N THR A 138 -7.57 -18.59 7.15
CA THR A 138 -9.00 -18.45 7.46
C THR A 138 -9.95 -19.02 6.40
N SER A 139 -9.45 -19.30 5.20
CA SER A 139 -10.20 -20.02 4.16
C SER A 139 -10.27 -21.51 4.53
N LYS A 140 -11.47 -22.10 4.48
CA LYS A 140 -11.69 -23.49 4.91
C LYS A 140 -11.79 -24.45 3.72
N SER A 141 -11.33 -25.68 3.92
CA SER A 141 -11.56 -26.80 2.99
C SER A 141 -12.49 -27.83 3.62
N ILE A 142 -13.47 -28.33 2.85
CA ILE A 142 -14.33 -29.45 3.27
C ILE A 142 -13.58 -30.78 3.12
N HIS A 143 -12.70 -30.88 2.11
CA HIS A 143 -12.06 -32.14 1.69
C HIS A 143 -10.52 -32.11 1.76
N GLY A 144 -9.94 -31.16 2.49
CA GLY A 144 -8.50 -31.09 2.81
C GLY A 144 -7.56 -30.70 1.66
N VAL A 145 -7.99 -30.77 0.40
CA VAL A 145 -7.11 -30.53 -0.77
C VAL A 145 -7.30 -29.14 -1.39
N HIS A 146 -8.52 -28.61 -1.40
CA HIS A 146 -8.83 -27.30 -1.98
C HIS A 146 -9.62 -26.43 -1.00
N GLN A 147 -9.16 -25.20 -0.74
CA GLN A 147 -9.95 -24.20 -0.02
C GLN A 147 -11.27 -24.01 -0.78
N SER A 148 -12.39 -24.29 -0.11
CA SER A 148 -13.74 -24.28 -0.71
C SER A 148 -14.55 -23.06 -0.26
N TYR A 149 -14.22 -22.52 0.92
CA TYR A 149 -14.90 -21.36 1.49
C TYR A 149 -13.95 -20.18 1.64
N PRO A 150 -14.41 -18.95 1.29
CA PRO A 150 -13.61 -17.75 1.47
C PRO A 150 -13.36 -17.47 2.94
N SER A 151 -12.30 -16.69 3.18
CA SER A 151 -12.04 -16.01 4.45
C SER A 151 -13.28 -15.19 4.85
N PRO A 152 -13.94 -15.51 5.98
CA PRO A 152 -15.19 -14.85 6.36
C PRO A 152 -15.07 -13.34 6.57
N GLY A 153 -13.94 -12.86 7.07
CA GLY A 153 -13.74 -11.46 7.45
C GLY A 153 -12.82 -10.64 6.51
N LEU A 154 -12.38 -11.19 5.37
CA LEU A 154 -11.44 -10.49 4.48
C LEU A 154 -12.06 -9.21 3.89
N SER A 155 -13.28 -9.29 3.36
CA SER A 155 -13.95 -8.12 2.79
C SER A 155 -14.19 -7.03 3.84
N ASP A 156 -14.54 -7.43 5.07
CA ASP A 156 -14.74 -6.53 6.20
C ASP A 156 -13.43 -5.84 6.61
N LEU A 157 -12.32 -6.59 6.63
CA LEU A 157 -10.98 -6.05 6.87
C LEU A 157 -10.62 -5.00 5.82
N LEU A 158 -10.76 -5.35 4.53
CA LEU A 158 -10.42 -4.45 3.42
C LEU A 158 -11.26 -3.17 3.45
N ALA A 159 -12.56 -3.29 3.73
CA ALA A 159 -13.45 -2.13 3.83
C ALA A 159 -13.02 -1.16 4.96
N ASN A 160 -12.44 -1.68 6.05
CA ASN A 160 -11.92 -0.87 7.15
C ASN A 160 -10.45 -0.48 6.98
N MET A 161 -9.76 -0.96 5.94
CA MET A 161 -8.32 -0.76 5.77
C MET A 161 -7.92 0.73 5.72
N PRO A 162 -8.61 1.61 4.96
CA PRO A 162 -8.30 3.04 4.96
C PRO A 162 -8.27 3.68 6.35
N TYR A 163 -9.15 3.23 7.25
CA TYR A 163 -9.14 3.68 8.63
C TYR A 163 -8.00 3.05 9.43
N LEU A 164 -7.82 1.73 9.34
CA LEU A 164 -6.83 1.00 10.13
C LEU A 164 -5.39 1.47 9.89
N ILE A 165 -5.01 1.69 8.62
CA ILE A 165 -3.66 2.16 8.26
C ILE A 165 -3.38 3.61 8.67
N GLN A 166 -4.41 4.39 9.01
CA GLN A 166 -4.25 5.72 9.59
C GLN A 166 -4.04 5.67 11.12
N GLN A 167 -4.42 4.57 11.77
CA GLN A 167 -4.32 4.42 13.22
C GLN A 167 -3.11 3.58 13.64
N LEU A 168 -2.65 2.68 12.77
CA LEU A 168 -1.65 1.67 13.11
C LEU A 168 -0.41 1.79 12.22
N SER A 169 0.76 1.53 12.81
CA SER A 169 1.93 1.15 12.03
C SER A 169 1.68 -0.19 11.34
N LEU A 170 2.51 -0.54 10.36
CA LEU A 170 2.34 -1.82 9.65
C LEU A 170 2.57 -3.02 10.58
N SER A 171 3.43 -2.87 11.60
CA SER A 171 3.58 -3.87 12.68
C SER A 171 2.33 -3.96 13.56
N GLY A 172 1.72 -2.83 13.92
CA GLY A 172 0.47 -2.79 14.69
C GLY A 172 -0.68 -3.44 13.91
N LEU A 173 -0.77 -3.19 12.60
CA LEU A 173 -1.73 -3.83 11.71
C LEU A 173 -1.54 -5.36 11.66
N LYS A 174 -0.29 -5.83 11.47
CA LYS A 174 0.04 -7.27 11.52
C LYS A 174 -0.46 -7.90 12.82
N ASN A 175 -0.15 -7.30 13.96
CA ASN A 175 -0.54 -7.80 15.28
C ASN A 175 -2.06 -7.83 15.46
N TRP A 176 -2.74 -6.77 15.03
CA TRP A 176 -4.18 -6.66 15.13
C TRP A 176 -4.89 -7.69 14.25
N ILE A 177 -4.44 -7.92 13.00
CA ILE A 177 -4.96 -8.98 12.12
C ILE A 177 -4.69 -10.36 12.74
N ALA A 178 -3.46 -10.60 13.19
CA ALA A 178 -3.05 -11.88 13.77
C ALA A 178 -3.88 -12.25 15.01
N TYR A 179 -4.22 -11.26 15.85
CA TYR A 179 -5.11 -11.48 16.99
C TYR A 179 -6.51 -11.90 16.55
N GLY A 180 -7.11 -11.19 15.58
CA GLY A 180 -8.44 -11.51 15.05
C GLY A 180 -8.50 -12.91 14.42
N VAL A 181 -7.49 -13.25 13.61
CA VAL A 181 -7.36 -14.58 13.01
C VAL A 181 -7.23 -15.66 14.08
N ARG A 182 -6.31 -15.49 15.04
CA ARG A 182 -6.04 -16.50 16.07
C ARG A 182 -7.24 -16.77 16.97
N ASN A 183 -7.93 -15.73 17.41
CA ASN A 183 -8.98 -15.87 18.42
C ASN A 183 -10.37 -16.20 17.84
N TYR A 184 -10.61 -15.91 16.55
CA TYR A 184 -11.92 -16.13 15.93
C TYR A 184 -11.89 -17.04 14.70
N ASN A 185 -10.81 -17.80 14.45
CA ASN A 185 -10.70 -18.69 13.27
C ASN A 185 -11.88 -19.68 13.13
N ASN A 186 -12.41 -20.13 14.26
CA ASN A 186 -13.51 -21.09 14.32
C ASN A 186 -14.90 -20.44 14.43
N HIS A 187 -14.98 -19.11 14.46
CA HIS A 187 -16.20 -18.34 14.67
C HIS A 187 -16.38 -17.26 13.59
N PRO A 188 -16.87 -17.61 12.38
CA PRO A 188 -16.97 -16.69 11.24
C PRO A 188 -17.66 -15.36 11.56
N GLU A 189 -18.81 -15.37 12.24
CA GLU A 189 -19.51 -14.12 12.58
C GLU A 189 -18.73 -13.26 13.57
N ARG A 190 -18.08 -13.86 14.57
CA ARG A 190 -17.21 -13.10 15.51
C ARG A 190 -15.96 -12.55 14.82
N GLN A 191 -15.46 -13.25 13.81
CA GLN A 191 -14.35 -12.76 13.00
C GLN A 191 -14.78 -11.52 12.20
N LYS A 192 -15.97 -11.54 11.59
CA LYS A 192 -16.54 -10.35 10.94
C LYS A 192 -16.74 -9.20 11.94
N ASP A 193 -17.33 -9.47 13.11
CA ASP A 193 -17.50 -8.47 14.17
C ASP A 193 -16.17 -7.85 14.60
N TYR A 194 -15.09 -8.64 14.60
CA TYR A 194 -13.75 -8.15 14.88
C TYR A 194 -13.25 -7.22 13.77
N PHE A 195 -13.30 -7.67 12.51
CA PHE A 195 -12.77 -6.89 11.37
C PHE A 195 -13.62 -5.68 10.99
N THR A 196 -14.87 -5.62 11.45
CA THR A 196 -15.77 -4.45 11.35
C THR A 196 -15.70 -3.51 12.55
N LEU A 197 -14.77 -3.73 13.48
CA LEU A 197 -14.59 -2.93 14.71
C LEU A 197 -15.81 -2.95 15.66
N GLN A 198 -16.74 -3.89 15.47
CA GLN A 198 -17.96 -4.02 16.27
C GLN A 198 -17.69 -4.69 17.62
N SER A 199 -16.75 -5.64 17.67
CA SER A 199 -16.40 -6.31 18.92
C SER A 199 -15.61 -5.40 19.87
N ALA A 200 -15.85 -5.53 21.17
CA ALA A 200 -15.10 -4.80 22.20
C ALA A 200 -13.60 -5.14 22.16
N ASP A 201 -13.28 -6.41 21.93
CA ASP A 201 -11.91 -6.90 21.80
C ASP A 201 -11.19 -6.25 20.62
N SER A 202 -11.86 -6.09 19.48
CA SER A 202 -11.29 -5.42 18.31
C SER A 202 -10.85 -3.99 18.59
N ARG A 203 -11.70 -3.21 19.25
CA ARG A 203 -11.39 -1.84 19.67
C ARG A 203 -10.29 -1.80 20.74
N ALA A 204 -10.30 -2.74 21.67
CA ALA A 204 -9.28 -2.82 22.73
C ALA A 204 -7.89 -3.14 22.16
N VAL A 205 -7.81 -4.12 21.25
CA VAL A 205 -6.55 -4.46 20.58
C VAL A 205 -6.12 -3.32 19.66
N LEU A 206 -7.04 -2.68 18.93
CA LEU A 206 -6.73 -1.50 18.11
C LEU A 206 -6.09 -0.40 18.97
N GLN A 207 -6.68 -0.09 20.13
CA GLN A 207 -6.16 0.94 21.03
C GLN A 207 -4.79 0.58 21.61
N ARG A 208 -4.53 -0.72 21.84
CA ARG A 208 -3.23 -1.21 22.29
C ARG A 208 -2.16 -1.09 21.21
N GLU A 209 -2.48 -1.46 19.97
CA GLU A 209 -1.54 -1.40 18.83
C GLU A 209 -1.38 0.04 18.29
N ARG A 210 -2.30 0.96 18.62
CA ARG A 210 -2.19 2.39 18.35
C ARG A 210 -1.24 3.05 19.36
N HIS A 211 0.05 2.75 19.22
CA HIS A 211 1.11 3.32 20.03
C HIS A 211 2.12 4.10 19.18
N GLY A 212 2.86 4.98 19.85
CA GLY A 212 3.90 5.80 19.24
C GLY A 212 3.42 6.95 18.37
N THR A 213 4.39 7.67 17.82
CA THR A 213 4.21 8.75 16.85
C THR A 213 4.38 8.18 15.46
N LEU A 214 3.31 8.14 14.66
CA LEU A 214 3.37 7.68 13.28
C LEU A 214 4.11 8.69 12.39
N PHE A 215 4.97 8.17 11.51
CA PHE A 215 5.71 8.99 10.56
C PHE A 215 4.77 9.77 9.63
N MET A 216 3.79 9.10 9.05
CA MET A 216 2.92 9.67 8.02
C MET A 216 2.10 10.86 8.49
N ASP A 217 1.75 10.92 9.78
CA ASP A 217 1.04 12.06 10.36
C ASP A 217 1.94 13.29 10.51
N ASN A 218 3.26 13.09 10.44
CA ASN A 218 4.28 14.11 10.67
C ASN A 218 5.22 14.32 9.49
N GLU A 219 5.09 13.56 8.40
CA GLU A 219 5.94 13.60 7.20
C GLU A 219 6.16 15.04 6.73
N ARG A 220 5.07 15.78 6.47
CA ARG A 220 5.17 17.17 5.99
C ARG A 220 5.94 18.08 6.95
N LYS A 221 5.76 17.91 8.26
CA LYS A 221 6.48 18.72 9.26
C LYS A 221 7.96 18.33 9.32
N LEU A 222 8.28 17.05 9.17
CA LEU A 222 9.64 16.53 9.16
C LEU A 222 10.39 16.90 7.88
N ASP A 223 9.72 16.85 6.73
CA ASP A 223 10.25 17.35 5.46
C ASP A 223 10.55 18.86 5.54
N MET A 224 9.61 19.66 6.08
CA MET A 224 9.87 21.09 6.33
C MET A 224 11.03 21.32 7.29
N TYR A 225 11.16 20.50 8.35
CA TYR A 225 12.29 20.56 9.27
C TYR A 225 13.63 20.29 8.53
N MET A 226 13.68 19.26 7.70
CA MET A 226 14.87 18.95 6.89
C MET A 226 15.20 20.09 5.92
N ARG A 227 14.18 20.68 5.29
CA ARG A 227 14.36 21.81 4.37
C ARG A 227 14.90 23.05 5.06
N ALA A 228 14.38 23.36 6.25
CA ALA A 228 14.74 24.57 6.98
C ALA A 228 16.14 24.52 7.60
N PHE A 229 16.58 23.35 8.08
CA PHE A 229 17.81 23.22 8.87
C PHE A 229 18.96 22.54 8.13
N TRP A 230 18.68 21.73 7.10
CA TRP A 230 19.66 20.80 6.53
C TRP A 230 19.79 20.89 5.00
N THR A 231 19.12 21.85 4.35
CA THR A 231 19.30 22.10 2.91
C THR A 231 20.35 23.18 2.71
N ASP A 232 21.50 22.81 2.18
CA ASP A 232 22.51 23.71 1.61
C ASP A 232 22.54 23.53 0.09
N ASP A 233 23.13 24.45 -0.67
CA ASP A 233 23.19 24.42 -2.15
C ASP A 233 23.86 23.15 -2.71
N LYS A 234 24.58 22.40 -1.86
CA LYS A 234 25.23 21.12 -2.18
C LYS A 234 24.49 19.89 -1.63
N ALA A 235 23.48 20.06 -0.78
CA ALA A 235 22.74 18.97 -0.18
C ALA A 235 21.76 18.37 -1.19
N LYS A 236 21.88 17.07 -1.46
CA LYS A 236 20.87 16.36 -2.27
C LYS A 236 19.51 16.45 -1.56
N PRO A 237 18.41 16.74 -2.30
CA PRO A 237 17.08 16.61 -1.75
C PRO A 237 16.93 15.20 -1.17
N SER A 238 16.69 15.13 0.13
CA SER A 238 16.60 13.88 0.85
C SER A 238 15.13 13.57 1.07
N TYR A 239 14.58 12.69 0.24
CA TYR A 239 13.23 12.17 0.45
C TYR A 239 13.21 11.33 1.73
N LEU A 240 12.18 11.53 2.55
CA LEU A 240 11.94 10.70 3.72
C LEU A 240 11.16 9.47 3.28
N VAL A 241 11.72 8.29 3.49
CA VAL A 241 11.10 7.03 3.08
C VAL A 241 10.90 6.16 4.32
N PRO A 242 9.66 5.88 4.72
CA PRO A 242 9.41 5.04 5.89
C PRO A 242 9.80 3.59 5.61
N TYR A 243 10.17 2.85 6.66
CA TYR A 243 10.24 1.40 6.68
C TYR A 243 9.51 0.88 7.91
N SER A 244 8.93 -0.31 7.82
CA SER A 244 8.31 -0.93 8.99
C SER A 244 9.32 -1.77 9.79
N GLU A 245 9.19 -1.79 11.11
CA GLU A 245 9.90 -2.78 11.92
C GLU A 245 9.24 -4.18 11.84
N ALA A 246 8.12 -4.32 11.11
CA ALA A 246 7.42 -5.59 10.92
C ALA A 246 8.22 -6.65 10.13
N PHE A 247 9.20 -6.22 9.33
CA PHE A 247 10.00 -7.07 8.43
C PHE A 247 11.03 -7.94 9.17
N ASP A 248 11.62 -7.42 10.25
CA ASP A 248 12.82 -8.01 10.85
C ASP A 248 12.59 -8.51 12.27
N GLU A 249 12.31 -9.80 12.41
CA GLU A 249 12.21 -10.47 13.72
C GLU A 249 13.60 -10.74 14.34
N LEU A 250 14.67 -10.76 13.53
CA LEU A 250 16.04 -11.07 13.97
C LEU A 250 16.88 -9.82 14.33
N ARG A 251 16.77 -8.72 13.58
CA ARG A 251 17.44 -7.43 13.87
C ARG A 251 16.64 -6.26 13.33
N LYS A 252 16.13 -5.39 14.20
CA LYS A 252 15.46 -4.15 13.77
C LYS A 252 16.43 -3.29 12.94
N PRO A 253 16.04 -2.86 11.74
CA PRO A 253 16.89 -2.00 10.92
C PRO A 253 17.08 -0.67 11.65
N GLN A 254 18.33 -0.21 11.71
CA GLN A 254 18.64 1.13 12.19
C GLN A 254 18.39 2.14 11.08
N PRO A 255 17.99 3.39 11.38
CA PRO A 255 17.85 4.43 10.37
C PRO A 255 19.12 4.59 9.52
N TYR A 256 18.96 4.66 8.20
CA TYR A 256 20.05 4.67 7.24
C TYR A 256 19.69 5.50 6.01
N TYR A 257 20.66 5.87 5.19
CA TYR A 257 20.38 6.56 3.93
C TYR A 257 20.93 5.78 2.76
N ASP A 258 20.22 5.82 1.64
CA ASP A 258 20.63 5.19 0.39
C ASP A 258 20.43 6.17 -0.79
N ASN A 259 20.52 5.66 -2.02
CA ASN A 259 20.31 6.48 -3.23
C ASN A 259 18.86 6.95 -3.41
N LEU A 260 17.91 6.37 -2.67
CA LEU A 260 16.47 6.63 -2.79
C LEU A 260 15.96 7.55 -1.67
N GLY A 261 16.68 7.68 -0.56
CA GLY A 261 16.37 8.67 0.46
C GLY A 261 16.88 8.32 1.87
N LEU A 262 16.38 9.06 2.85
CA LEU A 262 16.59 8.80 4.28
C LEU A 262 15.54 7.79 4.73
N ARG A 263 16.00 6.60 5.10
CA ARG A 263 15.17 5.51 5.60
C ARG A 263 14.96 5.67 7.10
N ILE A 264 13.69 5.77 7.50
CA ILE A 264 13.29 6.00 8.90
C ILE A 264 12.12 5.10 9.29
N PRO A 265 11.94 4.75 10.57
CA PRO A 265 10.81 3.93 11.01
C PRO A 265 9.44 4.56 10.73
N ASP A 266 8.46 3.72 10.38
CA ASP A 266 7.05 4.08 10.23
C ASP A 266 6.41 4.58 11.53
N VAL A 267 6.99 4.21 12.68
CA VAL A 267 6.59 4.67 14.02
C VAL A 267 7.77 4.83 14.97
N PHE A 268 7.72 5.87 15.82
CA PHE A 268 8.56 5.97 17.01
C PHE A 268 7.74 6.06 18.29
N ASP A 269 7.95 5.12 19.21
CA ASP A 269 7.45 5.23 20.58
C ASP A 269 8.16 6.31 21.38
N ASP A 270 7.47 6.86 22.38
CA ASP A 270 8.12 7.68 23.38
C ASP A 270 9.15 6.83 24.14
N LYS A 271 10.35 7.38 24.36
CA LYS A 271 11.44 6.65 25.01
C LYS A 271 12.17 7.53 26.00
N ASN A 272 12.29 7.08 27.25
CA ASN A 272 12.98 7.82 28.32
C ASN A 272 12.46 9.26 28.49
N GLY A 273 11.15 9.46 28.36
CA GLY A 273 10.51 10.79 28.44
C GLY A 273 10.70 11.66 27.19
N ILE A 274 11.34 11.16 26.13
CA ILE A 274 11.49 11.86 24.85
C ILE A 274 10.30 11.48 23.95
N PRO A 275 9.49 12.45 23.52
CA PRO A 275 8.40 12.22 22.59
C PRO A 275 8.87 11.65 21.25
N GLY A 276 8.08 10.77 20.64
CA GLY A 276 8.41 10.16 19.34
C GLY A 276 8.74 11.17 18.24
N ILE A 277 8.07 12.33 18.21
CA ILE A 277 8.39 13.42 17.25
C ILE A 277 9.81 13.97 17.42
N ASP A 278 10.30 14.07 18.65
CA ASP A 278 11.65 14.54 18.92
C ASP A 278 12.68 13.44 18.61
N ARG A 279 12.30 12.18 18.76
CA ARG A 279 13.11 11.06 18.27
C ARG A 279 13.28 11.11 16.74
N TYR A 280 12.24 11.44 15.98
CA TYR A 280 12.37 11.69 14.53
C TYR A 280 13.36 12.81 14.25
N ARG A 281 13.20 13.97 14.89
CA ARG A 281 14.07 15.14 14.67
C ARG A 281 15.53 14.86 14.98
N ILE A 282 15.81 14.18 16.08
CA ILE A 282 17.18 13.80 16.50
C ILE A 282 17.77 12.81 15.50
N THR A 283 17.00 11.78 15.09
CA THR A 283 17.45 10.79 14.11
C THR A 283 17.81 11.45 12.79
N LEU A 284 16.94 12.30 12.28
CA LEU A 284 17.14 13.01 11.03
C LEU A 284 18.32 13.99 11.10
N ALA A 285 18.45 14.76 12.19
CA ALA A 285 19.61 15.62 12.41
C ALA A 285 20.92 14.84 12.43
N HIS A 286 20.92 13.67 13.08
CA HIS A 286 22.10 12.82 13.16
C HIS A 286 22.50 12.30 11.77
N MET A 287 21.54 11.78 10.99
CA MET A 287 21.79 11.31 9.63
C MET A 287 22.26 12.45 8.70
N ALA A 288 21.65 13.62 8.80
CA ALA A 288 22.04 14.80 8.03
C ALA A 288 23.46 15.28 8.39
N GLY A 289 23.81 15.27 9.67
CA GLY A 289 25.16 15.57 10.13
C GLY A 289 26.21 14.59 9.59
N HIS A 290 25.86 13.30 9.51
CA HIS A 290 26.70 12.30 8.84
C HIS A 290 26.89 12.63 7.35
N GLN A 291 25.83 12.95 6.63
CA GLN A 291 25.92 13.32 5.22
C GLN A 291 26.74 14.59 4.98
N ALA A 292 26.66 15.56 5.89
CA ALA A 292 27.36 16.84 5.75
C ALA A 292 28.85 16.76 6.08
N TRP A 293 29.23 15.96 7.08
CA TRP A 293 30.56 16.07 7.69
C TRP A 293 31.33 14.76 7.84
N SER A 294 30.69 13.60 7.66
CA SER A 294 31.43 12.33 7.69
C SER A 294 32.11 12.09 6.35
N VAL A 295 33.39 11.76 6.42
CA VAL A 295 34.19 11.34 5.26
C VAL A 295 34.40 9.82 5.41
N PRO A 296 34.29 9.03 4.33
CA PRO A 296 34.52 7.58 4.37
C PRO A 296 35.92 7.21 4.87
#